data_AF-A0A1A3P4V3-F1
#
_entry.id   AF-A0A1A3P4V3-F1
#
_cell.length_a   1.000
_cell.length_b   1.000
_cell.length_c   1.000
_cell.angle_alpha   90.00
_cell.angle_beta   90.00
_cell.angle_gamma   90.00
#
_symmetry.space_group_name_H-M   'P 1'
#
loop_
_entity.id
_entity.type
_entity.pdbx_description
1 polymer ?
#
loop_
_entity_poly.entity_id
_entity_poly.type
_entity_poly.pdbx_seq_one_letter_code
_entity_poly.pdbx_strand_id
1 'polypeptide(L)'
;MVLGACALPLAPMAYGGVGIAPVPAAPCNLPTSKGLIVWLHVPGAPDSARAMNESDLYNCRPTLETWRAGQPSGPGYCSKIAWFVDNPTYAVNVSPAAPLNKVIDQVGDC
;
A
#
# COMPACT_ATOMS: atom_id res chain seq x y z
N MET A 1 -39.01 54.20 -6.26
CA MET A 1 -38.81 53.91 -4.84
C MET A 1 -40.07 53.21 -4.33
N VAL A 2 -39.91 52.11 -3.57
CA VAL A 2 -40.95 51.38 -2.80
C VAL A 2 -41.70 50.21 -3.50
N LEU A 3 -41.28 48.99 -3.08
CA LEU A 3 -41.98 47.73 -2.75
C LEU A 3 -42.78 46.91 -3.80
N GLY A 4 -42.50 45.60 -3.83
CA GLY A 4 -43.38 44.55 -4.37
C GLY A 4 -42.77 43.15 -4.20
N ALA A 5 -43.38 42.33 -3.36
CA ALA A 5 -42.76 41.19 -2.68
C ALA A 5 -42.60 39.89 -3.49
N CYS A 6 -41.66 39.08 -3.02
CA CYS A 6 -41.38 37.70 -3.43
C CYS A 6 -42.52 36.73 -3.06
N ALA A 7 -42.76 35.74 -3.92
CA ALA A 7 -43.27 34.42 -3.51
C ALA A 7 -42.92 33.38 -4.58
N LEU A 8 -41.78 32.69 -4.40
CA LEU A 8 -41.52 31.42 -5.08
C LEU A 8 -41.95 30.29 -4.14
N PRO A 9 -42.68 29.27 -4.63
CA PRO A 9 -43.13 28.16 -3.81
C PRO A 9 -41.93 27.32 -3.33
N LEU A 10 -41.94 27.00 -2.03
CA LEU A 10 -41.02 26.08 -1.38
C LEU A 10 -41.09 24.70 -2.06
N ALA A 11 -40.03 24.32 -2.77
CA ALA A 11 -39.82 22.93 -3.15
C ALA A 11 -39.35 22.13 -1.91
N PRO A 12 -39.89 20.93 -1.65
CA PRO A 12 -39.47 20.12 -0.52
C PRO A 12 -38.05 19.60 -0.74
N MET A 13 -37.19 19.81 0.26
CA MET A 13 -35.87 19.20 0.39
C MET A 13 -36.04 17.69 0.59
N ALA A 14 -36.09 16.93 -0.49
CA ALA A 14 -35.86 15.49 -0.43
C ALA A 14 -34.35 15.28 -0.31
N TYR A 15 -33.82 15.36 0.93
CA TYR A 15 -32.57 14.69 1.26
C TYR A 15 -32.82 13.19 1.14
N GLY A 16 -32.74 12.68 -0.09
CA GLY A 16 -32.51 11.27 -0.34
C GLY A 16 -31.13 10.96 0.22
N GLY A 17 -31.10 10.53 1.49
CA GLY A 17 -29.92 9.91 2.07
C GLY A 17 -29.60 8.69 1.22
N VAL A 18 -28.68 8.85 0.28
CA VAL A 18 -27.97 7.72 -0.30
C VAL A 18 -27.12 7.18 0.82
N GLY A 19 -27.71 6.31 1.63
CA GLY A 19 -26.95 5.40 2.47
C GLY A 19 -26.10 4.58 1.53
N ILE A 20 -24.85 4.99 1.34
CA ILE A 20 -23.81 4.11 0.82
C ILE A 20 -23.65 3.05 1.92
N ALA A 21 -24.51 2.04 1.91
CA ALA A 21 -24.21 0.81 2.61
C ALA A 21 -22.83 0.38 2.08
N PRO A 22 -21.83 0.11 2.95
CA PRO A 22 -20.60 -0.49 2.50
C PRO A 22 -20.99 -1.77 1.78
N VAL A 23 -20.80 -1.81 0.46
CA VAL A 23 -20.89 -3.06 -0.28
C VAL A 23 -19.88 -3.98 0.41
N PRO A 24 -20.28 -5.15 0.93
CA PRO A 24 -19.30 -6.11 1.44
C PRO A 24 -18.37 -6.38 0.28
N ALA A 25 -17.12 -5.92 0.38
CA ALA A 25 -16.12 -6.26 -0.61
C ALA A 25 -16.10 -7.79 -0.66
N ALA A 26 -16.40 -8.35 -1.84
CA ALA A 26 -16.24 -9.78 -2.04
C ALA A 26 -14.85 -10.18 -1.49
N PRO A 27 -14.71 -11.33 -0.80
CA PRO A 27 -13.45 -11.69 -0.18
C PRO A 27 -12.36 -11.62 -1.25
N CYS A 28 -11.28 -10.89 -0.95
CA CYS A 28 -10.18 -10.75 -1.88
C CYS A 28 -9.57 -12.12 -2.14
N ASN A 29 -9.86 -12.71 -3.29
CA ASN A 29 -9.49 -14.07 -3.63
C ASN A 29 -8.16 -14.09 -4.39
N LEU A 30 -7.08 -13.70 -3.72
CA LEU A 30 -5.73 -13.71 -4.26
C LEU A 30 -4.87 -14.81 -3.60
N PRO A 31 -3.93 -15.42 -4.34
CA PRO A 31 -3.04 -16.44 -3.80
C PRO A 31 -2.12 -15.85 -2.70
N THR A 32 -1.88 -16.60 -1.64
CA THR A 32 -0.99 -16.22 -0.52
C THR A 32 0.11 -17.24 -0.27
N SER A 33 0.36 -18.09 -1.27
CA SER A 33 1.24 -19.25 -1.22
C SER A 33 2.73 -18.91 -1.19
N LYS A 34 3.13 -17.74 -1.72
CA LYS A 34 4.52 -17.29 -1.73
C LYS A 34 4.69 -16.03 -0.88
N GLY A 35 5.80 -15.99 -0.14
CA GLY A 35 6.21 -14.82 0.62
C GLY A 35 7.21 -13.96 -0.15
N LEU A 36 7.16 -12.65 0.11
CA LEU A 36 8.14 -11.67 -0.33
C LEU A 36 8.96 -11.19 0.88
N ILE A 37 10.20 -10.78 0.62
CA ILE A 37 11.05 -10.08 1.57
C ILE A 37 11.24 -8.66 1.04
N VAL A 38 11.07 -7.67 1.91
CA VAL A 38 11.52 -6.31 1.63
C VAL A 38 12.68 -5.96 2.52
N TRP A 39 13.76 -5.55 1.89
CA TRP A 39 14.94 -4.99 2.51
C TRP A 39 14.92 -3.48 2.36
N LEU A 40 15.34 -2.78 3.40
CA LEU A 40 15.27 -1.34 3.49
C LEU A 40 16.57 -0.77 4.08
N HIS A 41 17.17 0.15 3.33
CA HIS A 41 18.18 1.09 3.78
C HIS A 41 17.52 2.43 4.14
N VAL A 42 17.80 2.90 5.35
CA VAL A 42 17.40 4.22 5.84
C VAL A 42 18.67 4.96 6.28
N PRO A 43 18.92 6.19 5.80
CA PRO A 43 20.08 6.97 6.22
C PRO A 43 20.15 7.11 7.75
N GLY A 44 21.29 6.74 8.32
CA GLY A 44 21.54 6.84 9.77
C GLY A 44 20.96 5.70 10.62
N ALA A 45 20.35 4.67 10.01
CA ALA A 45 19.89 3.47 10.71
C ALA A 45 20.51 2.19 10.09
N PRO A 46 20.66 1.10 10.86
CA PRO A 46 21.02 -0.19 10.31
C PRO A 46 19.99 -0.67 9.30
N ASP A 47 20.47 -1.35 8.25
CA ASP A 47 19.58 -1.97 7.28
C ASP A 47 18.63 -2.96 7.95
N SER A 48 17.41 -3.02 7.43
CA SER A 48 16.32 -3.82 8.00
C SER A 48 15.61 -4.63 6.93
N ALA A 49 14.89 -5.67 7.35
CA ALA A 49 14.05 -6.45 6.46
C ALA A 49 12.70 -6.79 7.10
N ARG A 50 11.70 -7.04 6.26
CA ARG A 50 10.37 -7.53 6.68
C ARG A 50 9.82 -8.53 5.68
N ALA A 51 9.02 -9.46 6.17
CA ALA A 51 8.23 -10.35 5.34
C ALA A 51 6.94 -9.65 4.87
N MET A 52 6.49 -9.96 3.66
CA MET A 52 5.19 -9.57 3.14
C MET A 52 4.53 -10.72 2.37
N ASN A 53 3.21 -10.69 2.28
CA ASN A 53 2.45 -11.62 1.44
C ASN A 53 2.60 -11.23 -0.03
N GLU A 54 2.52 -12.20 -0.95
CA GLU A 54 2.41 -11.91 -2.39
C GLU A 54 1.12 -11.17 -2.77
N SER A 55 0.13 -11.18 -1.87
CA SER A 55 -1.12 -10.46 -2.00
C SER A 55 -1.21 -9.27 -1.07
N ASP A 56 -1.49 -8.11 -1.65
CA ASP A 56 -1.91 -6.92 -0.93
C ASP A 56 -3.43 -7.01 -0.73
N LEU A 57 -3.83 -7.56 0.41
CA LEU A 57 -5.24 -7.76 0.76
C LEU A 57 -5.97 -6.45 1.02
N TYR A 58 -5.25 -5.35 1.26
CA TYR A 58 -5.85 -4.03 1.48
C TYR A 58 -6.30 -3.42 0.15
N ASN A 59 -5.44 -3.47 -0.87
CA ASN A 59 -5.77 -2.98 -2.21
C ASN A 59 -6.42 -4.04 -3.11
N CYS A 60 -6.52 -5.28 -2.62
CA CYS A 60 -6.90 -6.47 -3.37
C CYS A 60 -6.19 -6.61 -4.72
N ARG A 61 -4.86 -6.50 -4.69
CA ARG A 61 -3.97 -6.62 -5.86
C ARG A 61 -2.71 -7.41 -5.51
N PRO A 62 -1.97 -7.93 -6.49
CA PRO A 62 -0.63 -8.47 -6.23
C PRO A 62 0.26 -7.41 -5.57
N THR A 63 1.00 -7.78 -4.53
CA THR A 63 1.89 -6.86 -3.79
C THR A 63 2.89 -6.18 -4.72
N LEU A 64 3.39 -6.88 -5.74
CA LEU A 64 4.33 -6.30 -6.71
C LEU A 64 3.74 -5.14 -7.53
N GLU A 65 2.41 -5.02 -7.63
CA GLU A 65 1.76 -3.90 -8.32
C GLU A 65 1.56 -2.67 -7.44
N THR A 66 1.48 -2.84 -6.12
CA THR A 66 1.15 -1.77 -5.17
C THR A 66 2.33 -1.34 -4.30
N TRP A 67 3.31 -2.22 -4.10
CA TRP A 67 4.42 -2.07 -3.17
C TRP A 67 5.21 -0.77 -3.37
N ARG A 68 5.54 -0.43 -4.62
CA ARG A 68 6.41 0.73 -4.93
C ARG A 68 5.86 2.02 -4.34
N ALA A 69 4.55 2.22 -4.39
CA ALA A 69 3.90 3.45 -3.91
C ALA A 69 4.03 3.65 -2.40
N GLY A 70 4.28 2.59 -1.63
CA GLY A 70 4.44 2.64 -0.18
C GLY A 70 5.90 2.68 0.29
N GLN A 71 6.88 2.79 -0.61
CA GLN A 71 8.29 2.81 -0.20
C GLN A 71 8.76 4.22 0.16
N PRO A 72 9.63 4.35 1.18
CA PRO A 72 10.23 5.63 1.51
C PRO A 72 11.09 6.14 0.34
N SER A 73 11.16 7.45 0.20
CA SER A 73 11.88 8.13 -0.86
C SER A 73 12.69 9.30 -0.30
N GLY A 74 13.65 9.78 -1.09
CA GLY A 74 14.57 10.84 -0.71
C GLY A 74 16.03 10.35 -0.66
N PRO A 75 16.98 11.28 -0.47
CA PRO A 75 18.40 10.98 -0.59
C PRO A 75 18.83 9.85 0.33
N GLY A 76 19.48 8.84 -0.26
CA GLY A 76 20.04 7.70 0.47
C GLY A 76 19.02 6.69 1.00
N TYR A 77 17.72 6.81 0.70
CA TYR A 77 16.79 5.72 0.95
C TYR A 77 16.89 4.68 -0.15
N CYS A 78 16.86 3.40 0.19
CA CYS A 78 16.82 2.32 -0.79
C CYS A 78 15.93 1.18 -0.28
N SER A 79 14.93 0.80 -1.07
CA SER A 79 14.06 -0.36 -0.80
C SER A 79 14.21 -1.39 -1.91
N LYS A 80 14.35 -2.66 -1.54
CA LYS A 80 14.46 -3.80 -2.48
C LYS A 80 13.45 -4.86 -2.10
N ILE A 81 12.84 -5.51 -3.08
CA ILE A 81 11.91 -6.63 -2.86
C ILE A 81 12.37 -7.88 -3.62
N ALA A 82 12.26 -9.03 -2.98
CA ALA A 82 12.60 -10.33 -3.57
C ALA A 82 11.68 -11.44 -3.05
N TRP A 83 11.64 -12.58 -3.74
CA TRP A 83 10.92 -13.76 -3.25
C TRP A 83 11.68 -14.43 -2.11
N PHE A 84 10.95 -14.95 -1.11
CA PHE A 84 11.56 -15.76 -0.04
C PHE A 84 12.24 -17.02 -0.60
N VAL A 85 11.62 -17.68 -1.58
CA VAL A 85 12.16 -18.92 -2.19
C VAL A 85 13.49 -18.71 -2.90
N ASP A 86 13.77 -17.48 -3.32
CA ASP A 86 15.03 -17.07 -3.96
C ASP A 86 16.11 -16.66 -2.95
N ASN A 87 15.75 -16.60 -1.66
CA ASN A 87 16.59 -16.19 -0.55
C ASN A 87 16.54 -17.25 0.58
N PRO A 88 17.00 -18.49 0.31
CA PRO A 88 16.98 -19.55 1.31
C PRO A 88 17.79 -19.13 2.53
N THR A 89 17.31 -19.50 3.72
CA THR A 89 17.92 -19.17 5.04
C THR A 89 17.91 -17.69 5.44
N TYR A 90 17.29 -16.81 4.65
CA TYR A 90 17.23 -15.39 4.99
C TYR A 90 16.43 -15.12 6.28
N ALA A 91 17.07 -14.46 7.24
CA ALA A 91 16.48 -14.11 8.53
C ALA A 91 16.09 -12.62 8.56
N VAL A 92 14.78 -12.33 8.51
CA VAL A 92 14.26 -10.94 8.44
C VAL A 92 14.46 -10.13 9.72
N ASN A 93 14.78 -10.78 10.84
CA ASN A 93 14.94 -10.17 12.15
C ASN A 93 16.41 -9.94 12.56
N VAL A 94 17.35 -10.08 11.64
CA VAL A 94 18.77 -9.80 11.88
C VAL A 94 19.08 -8.34 11.54
N SER A 95 19.89 -7.69 12.39
CA SER A 95 20.35 -6.31 12.18
C SER A 95 21.88 -6.25 12.21
N PRO A 96 22.54 -5.65 11.19
CA PRO A 96 21.93 -5.15 9.95
C PRO A 96 21.44 -6.31 9.07
N ALA A 97 20.34 -6.08 8.35
CA ALA A 97 19.80 -7.05 7.42
C ALA A 97 20.75 -7.24 6.23
N ALA A 98 21.07 -8.49 5.88
CA ALA A 98 21.91 -8.78 4.74
C ALA A 98 21.23 -8.38 3.41
N PRO A 99 21.98 -8.05 2.34
CA PRO A 99 21.40 -7.78 1.03
C PRO A 99 20.58 -8.96 0.48
N LEU A 100 19.54 -8.65 -0.31
CA LEU A 100 18.72 -9.66 -0.99
C LEU A 100 19.40 -10.21 -2.25
N ASN A 101 19.20 -11.49 -2.51
CA ASN A 101 19.47 -12.13 -3.79
C ASN A 101 18.25 -12.04 -4.70
N LYS A 102 18.49 -12.02 -6.03
CA LYS A 102 17.45 -11.98 -7.08
C LYS A 102 16.37 -10.93 -6.79
N VAL A 103 16.81 -9.69 -6.62
CA VAL A 103 15.93 -8.53 -6.46
C VAL A 103 14.97 -8.47 -7.64
N ILE A 104 13.68 -8.47 -7.34
CA ILE A 104 12.59 -8.34 -8.31
C ILE A 104 12.48 -6.87 -8.74
N ASP A 105 12.53 -5.97 -7.75
CA ASP A 105 12.37 -4.54 -7.96
C ASP A 105 13.05 -3.71 -6.86
N GLN A 106 13.38 -2.45 -7.18
CA GLN A 106 13.96 -1.50 -6.24
C GLN A 106 13.40 -0.07 -6.39
N VAL A 107 13.42 0.68 -5.29
CA VAL A 107 13.02 2.09 -5.21
C VAL A 107 14.06 2.88 -4.41
N GLY A 108 14.50 4.02 -4.93
CA GLY A 108 15.44 4.93 -4.27
C GLY A 108 16.88 4.83 -4.78
N ASP A 109 17.82 5.36 -4.00
CA ASP A 109 19.25 5.50 -4.31
C ASP A 109 20.03 4.20 -4.00
N CYS A 110 19.54 3.11 -4.59
CA CYS A 110 20.21 1.83 -4.68
C CYS A 110 21.15 1.81 -5.90
#